data_AF-G2FDN3-F1
#
_entry.id   AF-G2FDN3-F1
#
_cell.length_a   1.000
_cell.length_b   1.000
_cell.length_c   1.000
_cell.angle_alpha   90.00
_cell.angle_beta   90.00
_cell.angle_gamma   90.00
#
_symmetry.space_group_name_H-M   'P 1'
#
loop_
_entity.id
_entity.type
_entity.pdbx_description
1 polymer ?
#
loop_
_entity_poly.entity_id
_entity_poly.type
_entity_poly.pdbx_seq_one_letter_code
_entity_poly.pdbx_strand_id
1 'polypeptide(L)'
;MSVADSSLLSQLFERFAIEPSTEALRSAWLAKPHGSAADRVYRDALEWLERKLWSGGVQPELLALYQALFREFEQQRDADSDDRRHHFVVVIPVADRPEHLRSCLASLLKLCQLYRYGSYRDGRFTHVSVLLADDSEQHANQRSHREIAADFTARGLTTEYFGADAQRELFARLPVSSRSALQRMLGSGEPLHHKGASITRNLAYLHLASHLPAQPRQLFYCIDSDQEFRVRIDTAQGERNLYALNYLHQLDRIFTTTDAQVLTGKVVGDPPVSPAVMAGNFLEDVLGFLLRMAQLDVSQACQFHQPNGDKVSDASYHDMADLFGFKSEVARYDYHCTLDGAHDHAACFADFAVRLNRFFDGEHPTRHSYYEPAELHAGIQSARTIYTGNYIFRPSALRFGIPFASLKLRMAGPVMGRLIKAEIGPGFVSVNLPMLHKRTVAGLGQSEFRPGIEHGNDRIDLCGEFERQFFGDVMLFTVEQLTAQGYPARSLSNATIEQSLITTEGRMFELYSAKQVQILNKLERLESLFADPAQWWQAHPELVDARADFARFIANMQHNFGGGACGYSSIAEPAKRERRHAQMLSALCDLAADQDSWQRVLESLSPTGAMQAERTAR
;
A
#
# COMPACT_ATOMS: atom_id res chain seq x y z
N MET A 1 4.82 -15.15 35.70
CA MET A 1 5.71 -14.36 36.58
C MET A 1 4.86 -13.29 37.26
N SER A 2 5.24 -12.73 38.41
CA SER A 2 4.54 -11.55 38.92
C SER A 2 4.98 -10.32 38.13
N VAL A 3 4.09 -9.35 37.90
CA VAL A 3 4.47 -8.05 37.32
C VAL A 3 5.45 -7.30 38.21
N ALA A 4 5.42 -7.60 39.51
CA ALA A 4 6.39 -7.12 40.50
C ALA A 4 7.84 -7.55 40.22
N ASP A 5 8.05 -8.61 39.46
CA ASP A 5 9.39 -9.17 39.16
C ASP A 5 9.86 -8.78 37.75
N SER A 6 9.15 -7.86 37.08
CA SER A 6 9.53 -7.37 35.76
C SER A 6 10.83 -6.56 35.83
N SER A 7 11.90 -7.16 35.31
CA SER A 7 13.19 -6.48 35.16
C SER A 7 13.13 -5.32 34.16
N LEU A 8 12.26 -5.40 33.14
CA LEU A 8 12.13 -4.37 32.12
C LEU A 8 11.34 -3.15 32.59
N LEU A 9 10.29 -3.34 33.40
CA LEU A 9 9.59 -2.24 34.05
C LEU A 9 10.50 -1.57 35.09
N SER A 10 11.30 -2.35 35.84
CA SER A 10 12.33 -1.76 36.73
C SER A 10 13.32 -0.91 35.94
N GLN A 11 13.87 -1.44 34.85
CA GLN A 11 14.80 -0.71 33.98
C GLN A 11 14.16 0.57 33.40
N LEU A 12 12.89 0.51 32.99
CA LEU A 12 12.14 1.67 32.51
C LEU A 12 12.06 2.75 33.60
N PHE A 13 11.60 2.39 34.79
CA PHE A 13 11.40 3.35 35.88
C PHE A 13 12.72 3.83 36.49
N GLU A 14 13.80 3.06 36.43
CA GLU A 14 15.15 3.52 36.79
C GLU A 14 15.70 4.52 35.78
N ARG A 15 15.57 4.22 34.48
CA ARG A 15 16.04 5.10 33.40
C ARG A 15 15.32 6.45 33.41
N PHE A 16 14.05 6.48 33.81
CA PHE A 16 13.21 7.68 33.84
C PHE A 16 12.78 8.08 35.25
N ALA A 17 13.57 7.73 36.28
CA ALA A 17 13.21 7.93 37.69
C ALA A 17 12.92 9.38 38.08
N ILE A 18 13.50 10.34 37.36
CA ILE A 18 13.33 11.79 37.61
C ILE A 18 12.17 12.40 36.81
N GLU A 19 11.49 11.61 35.97
CA GLU A 19 10.38 12.11 35.17
C GLU A 19 9.04 12.03 35.93
N PRO A 20 8.41 13.17 36.27
CA PRO A 20 7.16 13.17 37.04
C PRO A 20 6.03 12.41 36.34
N SER A 21 6.07 12.36 35.01
CA SER A 21 5.07 11.66 34.19
C SER A 21 5.07 10.13 34.37
N THR A 22 6.10 9.55 35.01
CA THR A 22 6.18 8.10 35.31
C THR A 22 5.74 7.73 36.73
N GLU A 23 5.56 8.70 37.63
CA GLU A 23 5.37 8.44 39.06
C GLU A 23 4.10 7.63 39.35
N ALA A 24 3.00 7.94 38.66
CA ALA A 24 1.75 7.20 38.79
C ALA A 24 1.88 5.75 38.28
N LEU A 25 2.61 5.54 37.17
CA LEU A 25 2.86 4.22 36.59
C LEU A 25 3.76 3.39 37.50
N ARG A 26 4.82 4.01 38.03
CA ARG A 26 5.74 3.39 38.98
C ARG A 26 5.02 3.00 40.26
N SER A 27 4.16 3.88 40.80
CA SER A 27 3.35 3.59 41.98
C SER A 27 2.40 2.42 41.74
N ALA A 28 1.72 2.39 40.59
CA ALA A 28 0.85 1.28 40.21
C ALA A 28 1.62 -0.04 40.04
N TRP A 29 2.85 -0.01 39.52
CA TRP A 29 3.74 -1.16 39.42
C TRP A 29 4.21 -1.66 40.80
N LEU A 30 4.66 -0.75 41.68
CA LEU A 30 5.12 -1.08 43.04
C LEU A 30 4.02 -1.67 43.92
N ALA A 31 2.75 -1.42 43.59
CA ALA A 31 1.60 -2.06 44.22
C ALA A 31 1.47 -3.57 43.91
N LYS A 32 2.36 -4.11 43.07
CA LYS A 32 2.42 -5.53 42.68
C LYS A 32 1.08 -6.08 42.14
N PRO A 33 0.51 -5.45 41.10
CA PRO A 33 -0.80 -5.83 40.59
C PRO A 33 -0.77 -7.20 39.92
N HIS A 34 -1.92 -7.85 39.86
CA HIS A 34 -2.13 -9.15 39.22
C HIS A 34 -3.30 -9.10 38.23
N GLY A 35 -3.34 -10.05 37.29
CA GLY A 35 -4.40 -10.18 36.28
C GLY A 35 -4.63 -8.89 35.48
N SER A 36 -5.89 -8.44 35.39
CA SER A 36 -6.28 -7.27 34.60
C SER A 36 -5.63 -5.95 35.03
N ALA A 37 -5.25 -5.83 36.31
CA ALA A 37 -4.53 -4.66 36.83
C ALA A 37 -3.06 -4.65 36.38
N ALA A 38 -2.43 -5.82 36.34
CA ALA A 38 -1.08 -6.01 35.80
C ALA A 38 -1.01 -5.65 34.31
N ASP A 39 -1.99 -6.15 33.57
CA ASP A 39 -2.23 -5.84 32.16
C ASP A 39 -2.34 -4.33 31.89
N ARG A 40 -3.02 -3.60 32.79
CA ARG A 40 -3.17 -2.15 32.69
C ARG A 40 -1.82 -1.45 32.88
N VAL A 41 -1.01 -1.85 33.86
CA VAL A 41 0.33 -1.27 34.06
C VAL A 41 1.19 -1.41 32.81
N TYR A 42 1.22 -2.59 32.17
CA TYR A 42 1.97 -2.75 30.92
C TYR A 42 1.42 -1.86 29.80
N ARG A 43 0.10 -1.82 29.60
CA ARG A 43 -0.50 -0.98 28.56
C ARG A 43 -0.17 0.50 28.75
N ASP A 44 -0.33 1.01 29.96
CA ASP A 44 -0.06 2.41 30.26
C ASP A 44 1.45 2.72 30.14
N ALA A 45 2.33 1.80 30.56
CA ALA A 45 3.78 1.93 30.37
C ALA A 45 4.20 1.90 28.90
N LEU A 46 3.60 1.03 28.08
CA LEU A 46 3.85 0.95 26.64
C LEU A 46 3.39 2.21 25.91
N GLU A 47 2.20 2.73 26.23
CA GLU A 47 1.70 3.99 25.67
C GLU A 47 2.58 5.19 26.06
N TRP A 48 3.02 5.23 27.32
CA TRP A 48 3.96 6.25 27.76
C TRP A 48 5.30 6.17 27.03
N LEU A 49 5.83 4.95 26.89
CA LEU A 49 7.11 4.70 26.24
C LEU A 49 7.07 5.00 24.73
N GLU A 50 5.95 4.70 24.07
CA GLU A 50 5.72 5.04 22.67
C GLU A 50 5.74 6.56 22.46
N ARG A 51 5.05 7.34 23.31
CA ARG A 51 5.11 8.81 23.24
C ARG A 51 6.53 9.32 23.42
N LYS A 52 7.29 8.72 24.32
CA LYS A 52 8.70 9.07 24.55
C LYS A 52 9.63 8.70 23.40
N LEU A 53 9.36 7.56 22.74
CA LEU A 53 10.10 7.13 21.56
C LEU A 53 10.05 8.19 20.45
N TRP A 54 8.91 8.87 20.33
CA TRP A 54 8.67 9.85 19.27
C TRP A 54 9.02 11.30 19.65
N SER A 55 9.02 11.66 20.94
CA SER A 55 9.23 13.06 21.37
C SER A 55 10.68 13.56 21.27
N GLY A 56 11.68 12.66 21.18
CA GLY A 56 13.11 13.01 21.23
C GLY A 56 13.94 12.46 20.07
N GLY A 57 13.28 12.06 18.97
CA GLY A 57 13.88 11.25 17.90
C GLY A 57 14.06 9.78 18.33
N VAL A 58 14.01 8.87 17.37
CA VAL A 58 14.04 7.43 17.67
C VAL A 58 15.45 6.98 18.06
N GLN A 59 15.69 6.87 19.37
CA GLN A 59 16.91 6.27 19.92
C GLN A 59 16.86 4.73 19.82
N PRO A 60 17.92 4.07 19.30
CA PRO A 60 17.94 2.61 19.15
C PRO A 60 17.69 1.85 20.45
N GLU A 61 18.24 2.31 21.57
CA GLU A 61 18.11 1.68 22.88
C GLU A 61 16.68 1.78 23.42
N LEU A 62 16.00 2.90 23.12
CA LEU A 62 14.62 3.12 23.55
C LEU A 62 13.65 2.26 22.74
N LEU A 63 13.89 2.14 21.43
CA LEU A 63 13.15 1.23 20.56
C LEU A 63 13.34 -0.23 21.01
N ALA A 64 14.57 -0.62 21.34
CA ALA A 64 14.86 -1.97 21.84
C ALA A 64 14.13 -2.27 23.16
N LEU A 65 14.08 -1.31 24.09
CA LEU A 65 13.32 -1.42 25.33
C LEU A 65 11.82 -1.54 25.06
N TYR A 66 11.26 -0.72 24.17
CA TYR A 66 9.85 -0.78 23.77
C TYR A 66 9.45 -2.14 23.21
N GLN A 67 10.25 -2.67 22.28
CA GLN A 67 10.04 -4.01 21.72
C GLN A 67 10.20 -5.11 22.78
N ALA A 68 11.18 -4.98 23.69
CA ALA A 68 11.38 -5.94 24.77
C ALA A 68 10.21 -5.97 25.75
N LEU A 69 9.68 -4.81 26.10
CA LEU A 69 8.56 -4.69 27.02
C LEU A 69 7.29 -5.34 26.45
N PHE A 70 7.05 -5.24 25.13
CA PHE A 70 5.99 -6.02 24.48
C PHE A 70 6.19 -7.52 24.63
N ARG A 71 7.41 -8.04 24.43
CA ARG A 71 7.67 -9.49 24.55
C ARG A 71 7.42 -9.98 25.98
N GLU A 72 7.79 -9.20 26.98
CA GLU A 72 7.50 -9.52 28.38
C GLU A 72 6.00 -9.45 28.65
N PHE A 73 5.30 -8.42 28.15
CA PHE A 73 3.85 -8.31 28.26
C PHE A 73 3.13 -9.53 27.65
N GLU A 74 3.56 -9.99 26.47
CA GLU A 74 3.05 -11.18 25.81
C GLU A 74 3.29 -12.45 26.64
N GLN A 75 4.47 -12.61 27.25
CA GLN A 75 4.77 -13.74 28.13
C GLN A 75 3.89 -13.76 29.39
N GLN A 76 3.54 -12.60 29.93
CA GLN A 76 2.64 -12.50 31.08
C GLN A 76 1.22 -12.93 30.73
N ARG A 77 0.74 -12.57 29.53
CA ARG A 77 -0.58 -12.96 29.03
C ARG A 77 -0.66 -14.41 28.59
N ASP A 78 0.45 -14.98 28.12
CA ASP A 78 0.48 -16.38 27.67
C ASP A 78 0.18 -17.38 28.80
N ALA A 79 0.35 -16.96 30.06
CA ALA A 79 0.00 -17.72 31.25
C ALA A 79 -1.51 -17.67 31.60
N ASP A 80 -2.30 -16.85 30.92
CA ASP A 80 -3.75 -16.73 31.10
C ASP A 80 -4.50 -17.62 30.10
N SER A 81 -5.56 -18.30 30.54
CA SER A 81 -6.31 -19.27 29.73
C SER A 81 -7.40 -18.66 28.85
N ASP A 82 -7.76 -17.38 29.04
CA ASP A 82 -8.83 -16.68 28.30
C ASP A 82 -8.25 -15.65 27.31
N ASP A 83 -7.55 -16.14 26.28
CA ASP A 83 -7.02 -15.27 25.22
C ASP A 83 -8.13 -14.83 24.26
N ARG A 84 -8.49 -13.55 24.35
CA ARG A 84 -9.57 -12.92 23.57
C ARG A 84 -9.09 -12.08 22.39
N ARG A 85 -7.80 -12.16 22.07
CA ARG A 85 -7.19 -11.40 20.97
C ARG A 85 -7.70 -11.88 19.61
N HIS A 86 -7.61 -11.01 18.61
CA HIS A 86 -7.95 -11.38 17.25
C HIS A 86 -6.86 -12.26 16.63
N HIS A 87 -7.29 -13.28 15.88
CA HIS A 87 -6.42 -14.00 14.98
C HIS A 87 -6.35 -13.23 13.64
N PHE A 88 -5.15 -12.82 13.24
CA PHE A 88 -4.92 -12.15 11.95
C PHE A 88 -4.62 -13.16 10.86
N VAL A 89 -5.38 -13.07 9.77
CA VAL A 89 -5.02 -13.71 8.50
C VAL A 89 -4.56 -12.62 7.54
N VAL A 90 -3.25 -12.59 7.27
CA VAL A 90 -2.63 -11.62 6.36
C VAL A 90 -2.78 -12.14 4.93
N VAL A 91 -3.51 -11.42 4.10
CA VAL A 91 -3.82 -11.80 2.72
C VAL A 91 -2.91 -11.05 1.77
N ILE A 92 -2.09 -11.78 1.02
CA ILE A 92 -1.08 -11.21 0.12
C ILE A 92 -1.35 -11.72 -1.30
N PRO A 93 -1.91 -10.89 -2.21
CA PRO A 93 -1.89 -11.22 -3.63
C PRO A 93 -0.48 -11.00 -4.18
N VAL A 94 -0.02 -11.92 -5.04
CA VAL A 94 1.29 -11.85 -5.70
C VAL A 94 1.17 -12.28 -7.16
N ALA A 95 1.96 -11.67 -8.05
CA ALA A 95 2.07 -12.09 -9.45
C ALA A 95 3.50 -11.84 -9.92
N ASP A 96 4.26 -12.90 -10.21
CA ASP A 96 5.62 -12.83 -10.79
C ASP A 96 6.61 -11.93 -10.01
N ARG A 97 6.56 -11.97 -8.66
CA ARG A 97 7.39 -11.11 -7.78
C ARG A 97 7.96 -11.88 -6.56
N PRO A 98 8.79 -12.90 -6.75
CA PRO A 98 9.31 -13.70 -5.65
C PRO A 98 10.16 -12.90 -4.64
N GLU A 99 10.94 -11.91 -5.07
CA GLU A 99 11.82 -11.15 -4.15
C GLU A 99 11.05 -10.11 -3.32
N HIS A 100 10.06 -9.43 -3.91
CA HIS A 100 9.14 -8.61 -3.12
C HIS A 100 8.39 -9.46 -2.08
N LEU A 101 7.83 -10.61 -2.49
CA LEU A 101 7.15 -11.52 -1.56
C LEU A 101 8.07 -11.95 -0.40
N ARG A 102 9.31 -12.34 -0.71
CA ARG A 102 10.31 -12.75 0.29
C ARG A 102 10.57 -11.61 1.29
N SER A 103 10.72 -10.38 0.80
CA SER A 103 10.94 -9.19 1.63
C SER A 103 9.72 -8.87 2.50
N CYS A 104 8.52 -8.95 1.94
CA CYS A 104 7.26 -8.76 2.65
C CYS A 104 7.12 -9.75 3.82
N LEU A 105 7.24 -11.06 3.56
CA LEU A 105 7.15 -12.10 4.59
C LEU A 105 8.29 -12.01 5.61
N ALA A 106 9.51 -11.65 5.18
CA ALA A 106 10.62 -11.40 6.09
C ALA A 106 10.30 -10.27 7.07
N SER A 107 9.66 -9.20 6.59
CA SER A 107 9.25 -8.08 7.43
C SER A 107 8.16 -8.47 8.43
N LEU A 108 7.17 -9.28 8.02
CA LEU A 108 6.12 -9.79 8.91
C LEU A 108 6.71 -10.72 9.97
N LEU A 109 7.54 -11.69 9.58
CA LEU A 109 8.20 -12.58 10.53
C LEU A 109 9.06 -11.79 11.52
N LYS A 110 9.79 -10.78 11.05
CA LYS A 110 10.59 -9.91 11.92
C LYS A 110 9.71 -9.13 12.90
N LEU A 111 8.57 -8.59 12.46
CA LEU A 111 7.59 -7.94 13.33
C LEU A 111 7.10 -8.92 14.42
N CYS A 112 6.69 -10.13 14.04
CA CYS A 112 6.26 -11.17 14.96
C CYS A 112 7.36 -11.53 15.97
N GLN A 113 8.62 -11.62 15.56
CA GLN A 113 9.75 -11.89 16.46
C GLN A 113 10.02 -10.75 17.44
N LEU A 114 9.91 -9.50 16.98
CA LEU A 114 10.20 -8.32 17.79
C LEU A 114 9.14 -8.07 18.86
N TYR A 115 7.87 -8.29 18.52
CA TYR A 115 6.72 -7.93 19.37
C TYR A 115 5.96 -9.11 19.96
N ARG A 116 6.06 -10.30 19.36
CA ARG A 116 5.45 -11.56 19.81
C ARG A 116 3.93 -11.52 20.02
N TYR A 117 3.21 -10.67 19.27
CA TYR A 117 1.75 -10.61 19.34
C TYR A 117 1.13 -12.00 19.24
N GLY A 118 0.29 -12.35 20.22
CA GLY A 118 -0.44 -13.60 20.21
C GLY A 118 0.38 -14.82 20.58
N SER A 119 1.56 -14.64 21.20
CA SER A 119 2.44 -15.71 21.65
C SER A 119 3.11 -16.56 20.55
N TYR A 120 4.16 -17.29 20.94
CA TYR A 120 4.90 -18.22 20.09
C TYR A 120 4.98 -19.58 20.79
N ARG A 121 4.28 -20.59 20.26
CA ARG A 121 4.13 -21.93 20.84
C ARG A 121 4.43 -22.99 19.78
N ASP A 122 5.08 -24.07 20.18
CA ASP A 122 5.42 -25.20 19.29
C ASP A 122 6.12 -24.77 17.99
N GLY A 123 6.99 -23.77 18.09
CA GLY A 123 7.74 -23.24 16.95
C GLY A 123 6.93 -22.33 16.02
N ARG A 124 5.72 -21.90 16.39
CA ARG A 124 4.82 -21.10 15.54
C ARG A 124 4.15 -19.94 16.28
N PHE A 125 3.83 -18.88 15.54
CA PHE A 125 2.94 -17.81 16.02
C PHE A 125 1.49 -18.28 15.92
N THR A 126 0.73 -18.18 17.01
CA THR A 126 -0.60 -18.82 17.08
C THR A 126 -1.75 -17.90 16.66
N HIS A 127 -1.52 -16.58 16.57
CA HIS A 127 -2.53 -15.58 16.19
C HIS A 127 -2.25 -14.89 14.86
N VAL A 128 -1.27 -15.38 14.10
CA VAL A 128 -0.89 -14.80 12.81
C VAL A 128 -0.70 -15.93 11.81
N SER A 129 -1.50 -15.89 10.74
CA SER A 129 -1.30 -16.71 9.56
C SER A 129 -1.28 -15.84 8.30
N VAL A 130 -0.84 -16.44 7.21
CA VAL A 130 -0.76 -15.78 5.90
C VAL A 130 -1.53 -16.62 4.88
N LEU A 131 -2.32 -15.95 4.05
CA LEU A 131 -2.90 -16.50 2.82
C LEU A 131 -2.21 -15.83 1.62
N LEU A 132 -1.40 -16.60 0.90
CA LEU A 132 -0.71 -16.15 -0.30
C LEU A 132 -1.54 -16.50 -1.55
N ALA A 133 -2.15 -15.50 -2.17
CA ALA A 133 -3.00 -15.68 -3.35
C ALA A 133 -2.20 -15.39 -4.64
N ASP A 134 -1.88 -16.44 -5.40
CA ASP A 134 -0.99 -16.34 -6.55
C ASP A 134 -1.74 -16.02 -7.85
N ASP A 135 -1.22 -15.07 -8.64
CA ASP A 135 -1.70 -14.66 -9.96
C ASP A 135 -0.57 -14.65 -11.01
N SER A 136 0.51 -15.38 -10.75
CA SER A 136 1.69 -15.45 -11.61
C SER A 136 1.42 -16.27 -12.87
N GLU A 137 1.93 -15.79 -13.99
CA GLU A 137 1.90 -16.53 -15.25
C GLU A 137 2.99 -17.60 -15.29
N GLN A 138 4.20 -17.26 -14.86
CA GLN A 138 5.36 -18.13 -15.06
C GLN A 138 5.41 -19.25 -14.02
N HIS A 139 5.55 -20.50 -14.49
CA HIS A 139 5.68 -21.67 -13.60
C HIS A 139 6.89 -21.59 -12.65
N ALA A 140 7.97 -20.93 -13.05
CA ALA A 140 9.14 -20.70 -12.19
C ALA A 140 8.77 -19.81 -10.99
N ASN A 141 8.02 -18.73 -11.23
CA ASN A 141 7.55 -17.83 -10.16
C ASN A 141 6.54 -18.52 -9.25
N GLN A 142 5.57 -19.27 -9.82
CA GLN A 142 4.63 -20.08 -9.02
C GLN A 142 5.36 -21.07 -8.10
N ARG A 143 6.40 -21.74 -8.60
CA ARG A 143 7.23 -22.65 -7.81
C ARG A 143 7.96 -21.89 -6.70
N SER A 144 8.62 -20.78 -7.04
CA SER A 144 9.33 -19.94 -6.07
C SER A 144 8.41 -19.43 -4.97
N HIS A 145 7.19 -18.97 -5.30
CA HIS A 145 6.21 -18.53 -4.31
C HIS A 145 5.78 -19.66 -3.36
N ARG A 146 5.58 -20.87 -3.88
CA ARG A 146 5.28 -22.05 -3.07
C ARG A 146 6.43 -22.42 -2.13
N GLU A 147 7.67 -22.38 -2.63
CA GLU A 147 8.87 -22.64 -1.83
C GLU A 147 9.07 -21.58 -0.74
N ILE A 148 8.84 -20.30 -1.07
CA ILE A 148 8.85 -19.19 -0.11
C ILE A 148 7.79 -19.42 0.99
N ALA A 149 6.55 -19.77 0.62
CA ALA A 149 5.51 -20.06 1.61
C ALA A 149 5.88 -21.22 2.55
N ALA A 150 6.50 -22.27 2.02
CA ALA A 150 6.98 -23.40 2.81
C ALA A 150 8.13 -23.00 3.76
N ASP A 151 9.11 -22.21 3.30
CA ASP A 151 10.22 -21.69 4.13
C ASP A 151 9.70 -20.89 5.32
N PHE A 152 8.80 -19.94 5.08
CA PHE A 152 8.26 -19.10 6.16
C PHE A 152 7.38 -19.89 7.14
N THR A 153 6.66 -20.90 6.66
CA THR A 153 5.95 -21.85 7.53
C THR A 153 6.91 -22.63 8.42
N ALA A 154 8.03 -23.11 7.89
CA ALA A 154 9.05 -23.81 8.65
C ALA A 154 9.71 -22.91 9.72
N ARG A 155 9.77 -21.60 9.46
CA ARG A 155 10.30 -20.58 10.38
C ARG A 155 9.28 -20.07 11.41
N GLY A 156 8.07 -20.62 11.41
CA GLY A 156 7.04 -20.38 12.41
C GLY A 156 5.89 -19.47 12.00
N LEU A 157 5.88 -18.95 10.77
CA LEU A 157 4.79 -18.14 10.22
C LEU A 157 3.92 -19.00 9.29
N THR A 158 2.82 -19.54 9.82
CA THR A 158 1.91 -20.40 9.05
C THR A 158 1.44 -19.70 7.78
N THR A 159 1.89 -20.20 6.62
CA THR A 159 1.63 -19.58 5.31
C THR A 159 0.97 -20.59 4.38
N GLU A 160 -0.27 -20.31 4.00
CA GLU A 160 -1.02 -21.08 3.02
C GLU A 160 -0.75 -20.54 1.61
N TYR A 161 -0.42 -21.45 0.68
CA TYR A 161 -0.24 -21.12 -0.73
C TYR A 161 -1.53 -21.42 -1.53
N PHE A 162 -2.27 -20.37 -1.88
CA PHE A 162 -3.48 -20.42 -2.69
C PHE A 162 -3.15 -20.12 -4.17
N GLY A 163 -2.60 -21.13 -4.84
CA GLY A 163 -2.18 -21.06 -6.24
C GLY A 163 -3.29 -21.28 -7.27
N ALA A 164 -2.91 -21.29 -8.56
CA ALA A 164 -3.84 -21.40 -9.69
C ALA A 164 -4.74 -22.66 -9.64
N ASP A 165 -4.23 -23.81 -9.20
CA ASP A 165 -5.02 -25.04 -9.10
C ASP A 165 -6.11 -24.93 -8.03
N ALA A 166 -5.78 -24.44 -6.84
CA ALA A 166 -6.74 -24.21 -5.76
C ALA A 166 -7.78 -23.15 -6.16
N GLN A 167 -7.37 -22.12 -6.92
CA GLN A 167 -8.26 -21.12 -7.48
C GLN A 167 -9.22 -21.71 -8.53
N ARG A 168 -8.73 -22.57 -9.43
CA ARG A 168 -9.58 -23.32 -10.38
C ARG A 168 -10.59 -24.17 -9.64
N GLU A 169 -10.16 -24.91 -8.62
CA GLU A 169 -11.04 -25.77 -7.83
C GLU A 169 -12.12 -24.96 -7.12
N LEU A 170 -11.76 -23.84 -6.48
CA LEU A 170 -12.73 -22.94 -5.89
C LEU A 170 -13.72 -22.41 -6.93
N PHE A 171 -13.23 -21.94 -8.07
CA PHE A 171 -14.08 -21.41 -9.13
C PHE A 171 -15.01 -22.48 -9.72
N ALA A 172 -14.52 -23.72 -9.91
CA ALA A 172 -15.28 -24.84 -10.44
C ALA A 172 -16.41 -25.31 -9.49
N ARG A 173 -16.23 -25.14 -8.17
CA ARG A 173 -17.28 -25.42 -7.16
C ARG A 173 -18.45 -24.43 -7.21
N LEU A 174 -18.27 -23.26 -7.81
CA LEU A 174 -19.36 -22.28 -7.93
C LEU A 174 -20.38 -22.71 -9.00
N PRO A 175 -21.70 -22.59 -8.71
CA PRO A 175 -22.74 -22.83 -9.72
C PRO A 175 -22.49 -22.02 -10.99
N VAL A 176 -22.80 -22.60 -12.16
CA VAL A 176 -22.62 -21.92 -13.46
C VAL A 176 -23.34 -20.57 -13.49
N SER A 177 -24.55 -20.51 -12.95
CA SER A 177 -25.32 -19.27 -12.83
C SER A 177 -24.61 -18.21 -11.99
N SER A 178 -23.98 -18.61 -10.86
CA SER A 178 -23.19 -17.71 -10.02
C SER A 178 -21.93 -17.22 -10.72
N ARG A 179 -21.25 -18.09 -11.48
CA ARG A 179 -20.07 -17.70 -12.27
C ARG A 179 -20.43 -16.66 -13.34
N SER A 180 -21.52 -16.87 -14.07
CA SER A 180 -22.01 -15.92 -15.06
C SER A 180 -22.43 -14.60 -14.42
N ALA A 181 -23.16 -14.65 -13.30
CA ALA A 181 -23.62 -13.46 -12.59
C ALA A 181 -22.46 -12.63 -12.02
N LEU A 182 -21.37 -13.29 -11.58
CA LEU A 182 -20.21 -12.64 -10.98
C LEU A 182 -19.06 -12.39 -11.97
N GLN A 183 -19.29 -12.50 -13.28
CA GLN A 183 -18.23 -12.29 -14.28
C GLN A 183 -17.53 -10.94 -14.13
N ARG A 184 -18.24 -9.88 -13.70
CA ARG A 184 -17.66 -8.55 -13.47
C ARG A 184 -16.73 -8.48 -12.25
N MET A 185 -16.90 -9.38 -11.28
CA MET A 185 -16.11 -9.44 -10.04
C MET A 185 -15.02 -10.52 -10.07
N LEU A 186 -15.25 -11.64 -10.78
CA LEU A 186 -14.36 -12.80 -10.83
C LEU A 186 -13.67 -13.00 -12.18
N GLY A 187 -14.07 -12.26 -13.21
CA GLY A 187 -13.63 -12.48 -14.59
C GLY A 187 -14.31 -13.70 -15.23
N SER A 188 -13.84 -14.07 -16.42
CA SER A 188 -14.34 -15.20 -17.21
C SER A 188 -13.94 -16.58 -16.66
N GLY A 189 -13.07 -16.64 -15.65
CA GLY A 189 -12.53 -17.89 -15.09
C GLY A 189 -11.26 -18.41 -15.76
N GLU A 190 -10.88 -17.87 -16.92
CA GLU A 190 -9.60 -18.16 -17.60
C GLU A 190 -9.13 -16.92 -18.40
N PRO A 191 -7.81 -16.70 -18.53
CA PRO A 191 -6.73 -17.38 -17.81
C PRO A 191 -6.72 -16.99 -16.32
N LEU A 192 -6.27 -17.90 -15.44
CA LEU A 192 -6.12 -17.63 -13.99
C LEU A 192 -4.79 -16.97 -13.59
N HIS A 193 -4.02 -16.46 -14.55
CA HIS A 193 -2.85 -15.62 -14.31
C HIS A 193 -3.11 -14.20 -14.84
N HIS A 194 -2.41 -13.23 -14.27
CA HIS A 194 -2.55 -11.80 -14.57
C HIS A 194 -4.01 -11.32 -14.66
N LYS A 195 -4.91 -11.95 -13.90
CA LYS A 195 -6.33 -11.55 -13.81
C LYS A 195 -6.46 -10.21 -13.09
N GLY A 196 -5.44 -9.83 -12.33
CA GLY A 196 -5.33 -8.55 -11.67
C GLY A 196 -5.70 -8.64 -10.20
N ALA A 197 -5.07 -7.76 -9.41
CA ALA A 197 -5.07 -7.86 -7.96
C ALA A 197 -6.47 -7.80 -7.32
N SER A 198 -7.45 -7.17 -7.98
CA SER A 198 -8.84 -7.13 -7.51
C SER A 198 -9.54 -8.49 -7.63
N ILE A 199 -9.40 -9.18 -8.77
CA ILE A 199 -9.99 -10.52 -8.96
C ILE A 199 -9.30 -11.52 -8.03
N THR A 200 -7.96 -11.45 -7.91
CA THR A 200 -7.20 -12.31 -7.00
C THR A 200 -7.65 -12.15 -5.55
N ARG A 201 -7.89 -10.92 -5.09
CA ARG A 201 -8.47 -10.65 -3.76
C ARG A 201 -9.90 -11.18 -3.62
N ASN A 202 -10.75 -11.03 -4.64
CA ASN A 202 -12.09 -11.61 -4.61
C ASN A 202 -12.07 -13.14 -4.48
N LEU A 203 -11.19 -13.82 -5.21
CA LEU A 203 -11.00 -15.27 -5.05
C LEU A 203 -10.49 -15.61 -3.64
N ALA A 204 -9.57 -14.82 -3.09
CA ALA A 204 -9.14 -14.97 -1.71
C ALA A 204 -10.28 -14.77 -0.72
N TYR A 205 -11.20 -13.81 -0.94
CA TYR A 205 -12.37 -13.61 -0.09
C TYR A 205 -13.29 -14.83 -0.08
N LEU A 206 -13.55 -15.42 -1.25
CA LEU A 206 -14.35 -16.64 -1.36
C LEU A 206 -13.65 -17.82 -0.67
N HIS A 207 -12.33 -17.92 -0.82
CA HIS A 207 -11.54 -18.92 -0.13
C HIS A 207 -11.64 -18.76 1.40
N LEU A 208 -11.47 -17.55 1.92
CA LEU A 208 -11.61 -17.25 3.34
C LEU A 208 -13.03 -17.55 3.85
N ALA A 209 -14.06 -17.22 3.08
CA ALA A 209 -15.46 -17.51 3.41
C ALA A 209 -15.70 -19.02 3.58
N SER A 210 -15.06 -19.85 2.76
CA SER A 210 -15.17 -21.32 2.85
C SER A 210 -14.41 -21.94 4.04
N HIS A 211 -13.56 -21.17 4.72
CA HIS A 211 -12.74 -21.62 5.85
C HIS A 211 -12.99 -20.81 7.12
N LEU A 212 -14.09 -20.06 7.20
CA LEU A 212 -14.43 -19.32 8.42
C LEU A 212 -14.58 -20.30 9.59
N PRO A 213 -13.79 -20.15 10.67
CA PRO A 213 -13.92 -21.01 11.83
C PRO A 213 -15.25 -20.75 12.53
N ALA A 214 -15.68 -21.72 13.33
CA ALA A 214 -16.82 -21.54 14.23
C ALA A 214 -16.57 -20.49 15.34
N GLN A 215 -15.33 -19.99 15.50
CA GLN A 215 -14.94 -19.04 16.55
C GLN A 215 -14.82 -17.59 16.05
N PRO A 216 -15.17 -16.58 16.90
CA PRO A 216 -15.71 -15.32 16.40
C PRO A 216 -14.72 -14.16 16.16
N ARG A 217 -13.42 -14.30 16.47
CA ARG A 217 -12.47 -13.17 16.51
C ARG A 217 -11.34 -13.27 15.50
N GLN A 218 -11.69 -13.23 14.22
CA GLN A 218 -10.71 -13.10 13.14
C GLN A 218 -10.69 -11.69 12.57
N LEU A 219 -9.53 -11.28 12.07
CA LEU A 219 -9.36 -10.09 11.24
C LEU A 219 -8.60 -10.47 9.97
N PHE A 220 -9.08 -10.00 8.83
CA PHE A 220 -8.41 -10.15 7.54
C PHE A 220 -7.60 -8.90 7.27
N TYR A 221 -6.27 -9.03 7.11
CA TYR A 221 -5.36 -7.92 6.82
C TYR A 221 -4.81 -8.07 5.40
N CYS A 222 -5.38 -7.32 4.46
CA CYS A 222 -4.93 -7.32 3.07
C CYS A 222 -3.78 -6.34 2.85
N ILE A 223 -2.68 -6.86 2.32
CA ILE A 223 -1.47 -6.10 1.97
C ILE A 223 -0.97 -6.47 0.57
N ASP A 224 -0.20 -5.60 -0.07
CA ASP A 224 0.50 -5.89 -1.33
C ASP A 224 1.89 -6.49 -1.04
N SER A 225 2.38 -7.35 -1.96
CA SER A 225 3.69 -8.00 -1.82
C SER A 225 4.88 -7.02 -1.81
N ASP A 226 4.70 -5.78 -2.27
CA ASP A 226 5.72 -4.73 -2.34
C ASP A 226 5.73 -3.82 -1.10
N GLN A 227 5.11 -4.28 -0.01
CA GLN A 227 5.05 -3.58 1.26
C GLN A 227 5.68 -4.37 2.40
N GLU A 228 6.18 -3.63 3.38
CA GLU A 228 6.87 -4.15 4.53
C GLU A 228 6.33 -3.54 5.83
N PHE A 229 6.34 -4.33 6.91
CA PHE A 229 5.95 -3.92 8.26
C PHE A 229 7.03 -3.04 8.92
N ARG A 230 7.33 -1.92 8.27
CA ARG A 230 8.28 -0.89 8.70
C ARG A 230 7.70 0.48 8.44
N VAL A 231 8.26 1.48 9.11
CA VAL A 231 8.04 2.89 8.80
C VAL A 231 9.34 3.52 8.29
N ARG A 232 9.22 4.46 7.36
CA ARG A 232 10.33 5.34 6.96
C ARG A 232 10.26 6.60 7.80
N ILE A 233 11.36 6.98 8.42
CA ILE A 233 11.50 8.25 9.12
C ILE A 233 12.64 9.06 8.52
N ASP A 234 12.51 10.37 8.58
CA ASP A 234 13.59 11.31 8.30
C ASP A 234 14.27 11.72 9.62
N THR A 235 15.60 11.72 9.64
CA THR A 235 16.39 12.08 10.82
C THR A 235 17.54 12.99 10.43
N ALA A 236 18.14 13.68 11.39
CA ALA A 236 19.35 14.47 11.15
C ALA A 236 20.54 13.65 10.61
N GLN A 237 20.50 12.32 10.73
CA GLN A 237 21.52 11.40 10.21
C GLN A 237 21.10 10.73 8.88
N GLY A 238 20.00 11.18 8.27
CA GLY A 238 19.44 10.62 7.04
C GLY A 238 18.22 9.73 7.27
N GLU A 239 17.69 9.19 6.16
CA GLU A 239 16.50 8.34 6.15
C GLU A 239 16.75 7.00 6.88
N ARG A 240 15.77 6.52 7.64
CA ARG A 240 15.83 5.22 8.31
C ARG A 240 14.51 4.45 8.17
N ASN A 241 14.62 3.16 7.87
CA ASN A 241 13.49 2.23 7.90
C ASN A 241 13.49 1.45 9.21
N LEU A 242 12.40 1.53 9.98
CA LEU A 242 12.33 1.01 11.36
C LEU A 242 11.14 0.10 11.59
N TYR A 243 11.33 -0.92 12.43
CA TYR A 243 10.24 -1.69 13.05
C TYR A 243 9.78 -0.98 14.34
N ALA A 244 9.20 0.21 14.19
CA ALA A 244 8.84 1.05 15.34
C ALA A 244 7.38 0.91 15.79
N LEU A 245 6.52 0.29 14.97
CA LEU A 245 5.09 0.12 15.27
C LEU A 245 4.76 -1.36 15.52
N ASN A 246 4.01 -1.63 16.59
CA ASN A 246 3.39 -2.94 16.81
C ASN A 246 2.01 -2.99 16.13
N TYR A 247 2.00 -3.13 14.80
CA TYR A 247 0.77 -3.09 13.99
C TYR A 247 -0.34 -4.00 14.52
N LEU A 248 -0.02 -5.26 14.82
CA LEU A 248 -1.00 -6.26 15.24
C LEU A 248 -1.64 -5.91 16.59
N HIS A 249 -0.83 -5.44 17.55
CA HIS A 249 -1.36 -4.98 18.84
C HIS A 249 -2.24 -3.74 18.69
N GLN A 250 -1.81 -2.76 17.89
CA GLN A 250 -2.59 -1.52 17.69
C GLN A 250 -3.90 -1.80 16.96
N LEU A 251 -3.90 -2.65 15.93
CA LEU A 251 -5.10 -3.09 15.22
C LEU A 251 -6.04 -3.89 16.12
N ASP A 252 -5.52 -4.84 16.89
CA ASP A 252 -6.30 -5.63 17.84
C ASP A 252 -7.04 -4.73 18.84
N ARG A 253 -6.34 -3.71 19.36
CA ARG A 253 -6.94 -2.71 20.23
C ARG A 253 -8.08 -1.96 19.55
N ILE A 254 -7.85 -1.42 18.35
CA ILE A 254 -8.88 -0.66 17.62
C ILE A 254 -10.13 -1.51 17.40
N PHE A 255 -9.99 -2.73 16.88
CA PHE A 255 -11.14 -3.62 16.65
C PHE A 255 -11.74 -4.18 17.94
N THR A 256 -11.04 -4.12 19.07
CA THR A 256 -11.58 -4.52 20.37
C THR A 256 -12.37 -3.39 21.04
N THR A 257 -11.94 -2.14 20.88
CA THR A 257 -12.50 -0.99 21.62
C THR A 257 -13.40 -0.09 20.77
N THR A 258 -13.57 -0.39 19.49
CA THR A 258 -14.41 0.38 18.57
C THR A 258 -15.31 -0.52 17.73
N ASP A 259 -16.37 0.07 17.16
CA ASP A 259 -17.29 -0.60 16.23
C ASP A 259 -16.76 -0.63 14.78
N ALA A 260 -15.46 -0.41 14.57
CA ALA A 260 -14.86 -0.49 13.25
C ALA A 260 -15.14 -1.86 12.62
N GLN A 261 -15.65 -1.85 11.39
CA GLN A 261 -15.85 -3.04 10.56
C GLN A 261 -14.77 -3.16 9.49
N VAL A 262 -14.36 -2.00 8.95
CA VAL A 262 -13.29 -1.87 7.96
C VAL A 262 -12.38 -0.74 8.39
N LEU A 263 -11.08 -0.96 8.30
CA LEU A 263 -10.03 -0.01 8.61
C LEU A 263 -9.04 0.05 7.46
N THR A 264 -8.59 1.25 7.10
CA THR A 264 -7.50 1.44 6.12
C THR A 264 -6.34 2.19 6.75
N GLY A 265 -5.12 1.68 6.58
CA GLY A 265 -3.90 2.41 6.91
C GLY A 265 -3.41 3.26 5.73
N LYS A 266 -2.28 3.96 5.94
CA LYS A 266 -1.56 4.70 4.89
C LYS A 266 -0.37 3.88 4.35
N VAL A 267 0.43 4.46 3.47
CA VAL A 267 1.76 3.93 3.14
C VAL A 267 2.79 5.05 3.25
N VAL A 268 4.04 4.67 3.51
CA VAL A 268 5.20 5.57 3.53
C VAL A 268 6.30 5.04 2.62
N GLY A 269 7.20 5.91 2.18
CA GLY A 269 8.24 5.59 1.22
C GLY A 269 7.85 5.95 -0.20
N ASP A 270 7.91 4.98 -1.11
CA ASP A 270 7.66 5.25 -2.53
C ASP A 270 6.17 5.56 -2.75
N PRO A 271 5.79 6.45 -3.68
CA PRO A 271 4.39 6.79 -3.89
C PRO A 271 3.50 5.58 -4.28
N PRO A 272 2.31 5.43 -3.67
CA PRO A 272 1.36 4.36 -4.01
C PRO A 272 0.62 4.56 -5.34
N VAL A 273 1.00 5.57 -6.14
CA VAL A 273 0.26 5.96 -7.36
C VAL A 273 1.01 5.58 -8.64
N SER A 274 0.33 5.79 -9.78
CA SER A 274 0.90 5.52 -11.09
C SER A 274 1.90 6.61 -11.51
N PRO A 275 3.04 6.28 -12.16
CA PRO A 275 3.92 7.27 -12.77
C PRO A 275 3.21 8.10 -13.84
N ALA A 276 2.11 7.60 -14.41
CA ALA A 276 1.27 8.33 -15.36
C ALA A 276 0.69 9.65 -14.80
N VAL A 277 0.65 9.80 -13.46
CA VAL A 277 0.11 10.98 -12.77
C VAL A 277 1.12 11.61 -11.81
N MET A 278 2.42 11.35 -12.01
CA MET A 278 3.52 11.97 -11.25
C MET A 278 4.54 12.70 -12.16
N ALA A 279 4.42 12.54 -13.48
CA ALA A 279 5.45 12.96 -14.42
C ALA A 279 5.63 14.48 -14.45
N GLY A 280 4.55 15.25 -14.31
CA GLY A 280 4.61 16.71 -14.32
C GLY A 280 5.39 17.27 -13.15
N ASN A 281 5.18 16.75 -11.94
CA ASN A 281 5.88 17.15 -10.73
C ASN A 281 7.32 16.64 -10.73
N PHE A 282 7.56 15.40 -11.16
CA PHE A 282 8.93 14.86 -11.21
C PHE A 282 9.81 15.60 -12.23
N LEU A 283 9.28 15.98 -13.40
CA LEU A 283 10.02 16.81 -14.36
C LEU A 283 10.42 18.18 -13.78
N GLU A 284 9.59 18.78 -12.94
CA GLU A 284 9.93 20.03 -12.26
C GLU A 284 11.13 19.85 -11.32
N ASP A 285 11.15 18.73 -10.59
CA ASP A 285 12.24 18.38 -9.67
C ASP A 285 13.55 18.09 -10.43
N VAL A 286 13.49 17.30 -11.51
CA VAL A 286 14.66 17.01 -12.37
C VAL A 286 15.21 18.28 -13.03
N LEU A 287 14.32 19.14 -13.54
CA LEU A 287 14.72 20.41 -14.15
C LEU A 287 15.40 21.32 -13.12
N GLY A 288 14.85 21.43 -11.91
CA GLY A 288 15.46 22.23 -10.87
C GLY A 288 16.78 21.67 -10.35
N PHE A 289 16.95 20.34 -10.33
CA PHE A 289 18.24 19.70 -10.05
C PHE A 289 19.29 20.11 -11.08
N LEU A 290 19.00 20.00 -12.39
CA LEU A 290 19.95 20.37 -13.44
C LEU A 290 20.24 21.87 -13.45
N LEU A 291 19.25 22.73 -13.22
CA LEU A 291 19.45 24.17 -13.10
C LEU A 291 20.39 24.52 -11.94
N ARG A 292 20.30 23.79 -10.82
CA ARG A 292 21.21 23.96 -9.68
C ARG A 292 22.60 23.43 -10.01
N MET A 293 22.71 22.25 -10.63
CA MET A 293 23.98 21.68 -11.07
C MET A 293 24.73 22.58 -12.06
N ALA A 294 24.02 23.25 -12.97
CA ALA A 294 24.60 24.19 -13.93
C ALA A 294 25.34 25.37 -13.28
N GLN A 295 25.01 25.70 -12.03
CA GLN A 295 25.60 26.82 -11.28
C GLN A 295 26.74 26.39 -10.34
N LEU A 296 27.03 25.09 -10.26
CA LEU A 296 27.99 24.51 -9.33
C LEU A 296 29.27 24.06 -10.04
N ASP A 297 30.38 24.09 -9.30
CA ASP A 297 31.64 23.51 -9.78
C ASP A 297 31.62 21.99 -9.64
N VAL A 298 31.98 21.28 -10.71
CA VAL A 298 31.97 19.81 -10.82
C VAL A 298 32.74 19.11 -9.69
N SER A 299 33.86 19.68 -9.26
CA SER A 299 34.81 19.10 -8.31
C SER A 299 34.59 19.55 -6.87
N GLN A 300 33.66 20.49 -6.64
CA GLN A 300 33.32 20.95 -5.32
C GLN A 300 32.59 19.86 -4.53
N ALA A 301 32.83 19.83 -3.22
CA ALA A 301 32.11 18.96 -2.29
C ALA A 301 30.58 19.07 -2.46
N CYS A 302 29.92 17.92 -2.48
CA CYS A 302 28.50 17.81 -2.76
C CYS A 302 27.64 18.65 -1.78
N GLN A 303 26.76 19.48 -2.33
CA GLN A 303 25.84 20.33 -1.57
C GLN A 303 24.40 19.77 -1.46
N PHE A 304 24.15 18.57 -1.99
CA PHE A 304 22.83 17.93 -2.03
C PHE A 304 22.54 17.04 -0.80
N HIS A 305 23.26 17.27 0.30
CA HIS A 305 23.07 16.58 1.59
C HIS A 305 22.23 17.37 2.59
N GLN A 306 21.88 18.61 2.26
CA GLN A 306 21.08 19.40 3.18
C GLN A 306 19.68 18.79 3.32
N PRO A 307 19.12 18.72 4.54
CA PRO A 307 17.75 18.27 4.73
C PRO A 307 16.82 19.16 3.90
N ASN A 308 15.86 18.56 3.22
CA ASN A 308 14.79 19.34 2.60
C ASN A 308 14.07 20.10 3.73
N GLY A 309 14.17 21.44 3.72
CA GLY A 309 13.51 22.29 4.72
C GLY A 309 11.99 22.15 4.70
N ASP A 310 11.45 21.72 3.56
CA ASP A 310 10.03 21.44 3.37
C ASP A 310 9.77 19.93 3.44
N LYS A 311 8.99 19.51 4.44
CA LYS A 311 8.51 18.14 4.52
C LYS A 311 7.57 17.86 3.34
N VAL A 312 7.82 16.76 2.64
CA VAL A 312 6.94 16.24 1.58
C VAL A 312 5.54 16.04 2.15
N SER A 313 4.59 16.87 1.71
CA SER A 313 3.20 16.77 2.16
C SER A 313 2.49 15.56 1.52
N ASP A 314 1.43 15.08 2.18
CA ASP A 314 0.59 13.98 1.68
C ASP A 314 0.17 14.27 0.22
N ALA A 315 0.41 13.30 -0.67
CA ALA A 315 0.09 13.34 -2.10
C ALA A 315 0.80 14.41 -2.95
N SER A 316 1.82 15.10 -2.45
CA SER A 316 2.61 16.08 -3.23
C SER A 316 3.33 15.49 -4.46
N TYR A 317 3.46 14.17 -4.55
CA TYR A 317 3.93 13.48 -5.75
C TYR A 317 2.91 13.48 -6.91
N HIS A 318 1.62 13.76 -6.66
CA HIS A 318 0.55 13.61 -7.64
C HIS A 318 0.29 14.90 -8.43
N ASP A 319 0.28 14.84 -9.76
CA ASP A 319 0.14 15.98 -10.68
C ASP A 319 -1.21 16.73 -10.55
N MET A 320 -2.22 16.01 -10.03
CA MET A 320 -3.59 16.48 -9.82
C MET A 320 -4.04 16.28 -8.36
N ALA A 321 -3.15 16.48 -7.39
CA ALA A 321 -3.42 16.28 -5.96
C ALA A 321 -4.67 17.04 -5.45
N ASP A 322 -4.98 18.20 -6.05
CA ASP A 322 -6.17 19.01 -5.73
C ASP A 322 -7.49 18.24 -5.89
N LEU A 323 -7.57 17.27 -6.82
CA LEU A 323 -8.74 16.41 -6.99
C LEU A 323 -9.06 15.60 -5.73
N PHE A 324 -8.07 15.39 -4.88
CA PHE A 324 -8.20 14.67 -3.62
C PHE A 324 -8.27 15.61 -2.40
N GLY A 325 -8.29 16.93 -2.64
CA GLY A 325 -8.35 17.95 -1.60
C GLY A 325 -6.99 18.31 -0.99
N PHE A 326 -5.88 17.91 -1.60
CA PHE A 326 -4.54 18.32 -1.19
C PHE A 326 -4.07 19.50 -2.02
N LYS A 327 -3.66 20.59 -1.37
CA LYS A 327 -3.00 21.72 -2.02
C LYS A 327 -1.50 21.64 -1.78
N SER A 328 -0.70 21.70 -2.83
CA SER A 328 0.76 21.84 -2.69
C SER A 328 1.12 23.32 -2.72
N GLU A 329 1.73 23.82 -1.65
CA GLU A 329 2.31 25.16 -1.62
C GLU A 329 3.75 25.16 -2.17
N VAL A 330 4.36 23.98 -2.26
CA VAL A 330 5.73 23.77 -2.74
C VAL A 330 5.68 23.29 -4.19
N ALA A 331 6.32 24.05 -5.09
CA ALA A 331 6.39 23.73 -6.51
C ALA A 331 7.43 22.63 -6.81
N ARG A 332 8.56 22.62 -6.08
CA ARG A 332 9.73 21.77 -6.35
C ARG A 332 10.30 21.17 -5.07
N TYR A 333 10.70 19.91 -5.13
CA TYR A 333 11.51 19.26 -4.10
C TYR A 333 12.91 18.98 -4.63
N ASP A 334 13.93 19.34 -3.85
CA ASP A 334 15.32 19.12 -4.23
C ASP A 334 15.70 17.64 -4.01
N TYR A 335 16.56 17.14 -4.89
CA TYR A 335 17.15 15.81 -4.74
C TYR A 335 18.09 15.76 -3.54
N HIS A 336 17.96 14.71 -2.74
CA HIS A 336 18.87 14.41 -1.63
C HIS A 336 19.86 13.34 -2.07
N CYS A 337 21.15 13.69 -2.13
CA CYS A 337 22.20 12.76 -2.54
C CYS A 337 22.27 11.58 -1.57
N THR A 338 22.37 10.36 -2.11
CA THR A 338 22.34 9.13 -1.31
C THR A 338 23.71 8.52 -1.04
N LEU A 339 24.77 9.16 -1.54
CA LEU A 339 26.13 8.70 -1.37
C LEU A 339 26.65 9.03 0.03
N ASP A 340 27.26 8.04 0.67
CA ASP A 340 27.96 8.22 1.95
C ASP A 340 29.38 8.76 1.74
N GLY A 341 29.89 9.48 2.75
CA GLY A 341 31.26 9.97 2.78
C GLY A 341 31.53 11.17 1.86
N ALA A 342 32.80 11.58 1.76
CA ALA A 342 33.19 12.73 0.95
C ALA A 342 33.14 12.40 -0.55
N HIS A 343 32.41 13.22 -1.31
CA HIS A 343 32.29 13.14 -2.76
C HIS A 343 31.91 14.52 -3.34
N ASP A 344 32.00 14.64 -4.66
CA ASP A 344 31.78 15.89 -5.40
C ASP A 344 30.43 15.93 -6.13
N HIS A 345 30.17 17.00 -6.88
CA HIS A 345 28.96 17.14 -7.67
C HIS A 345 28.89 16.17 -8.86
N ALA A 346 30.03 15.77 -9.44
CA ALA A 346 30.06 14.75 -10.49
C ALA A 346 29.50 13.41 -9.97
N ALA A 347 29.93 12.98 -8.78
CA ALA A 347 29.43 11.77 -8.14
C ALA A 347 27.92 11.88 -7.81
N CYS A 348 27.47 13.03 -7.30
CA CYS A 348 26.05 13.28 -7.04
C CYS A 348 25.20 13.24 -8.32
N PHE A 349 25.71 13.80 -9.42
CA PHE A 349 25.04 13.77 -10.73
C PHE A 349 24.88 12.34 -11.24
N ALA A 350 25.93 11.52 -11.12
CA ALA A 350 25.89 10.11 -11.48
C ALA A 350 24.92 9.29 -10.60
N ASP A 351 24.90 9.53 -9.28
CA ASP A 351 23.96 8.88 -8.36
C ASP A 351 22.50 9.18 -8.74
N PHE A 352 22.19 10.45 -9.03
CA PHE A 352 20.84 10.81 -9.46
C PHE A 352 20.48 10.18 -10.81
N ALA A 353 21.39 10.18 -11.79
CA ALA A 353 21.16 9.66 -13.13
C ALA A 353 20.70 8.19 -13.11
N VAL A 354 21.37 7.34 -12.32
CA VAL A 354 21.04 5.91 -12.19
C VAL A 354 19.62 5.67 -11.63
N ARG A 355 19.07 6.63 -10.88
CA ARG A 355 17.75 6.54 -10.26
C ARG A 355 16.61 7.04 -11.16
N LEU A 356 16.90 7.87 -12.16
CA LEU A 356 15.87 8.51 -12.99
C LEU A 356 14.91 7.51 -13.65
N ASN A 357 15.45 6.43 -14.21
CA ASN A 357 14.63 5.45 -14.92
C ASN A 357 13.78 4.57 -13.99
N ARG A 358 14.07 4.56 -12.67
CA ARG A 358 13.23 3.89 -11.66
C ARG A 358 11.88 4.57 -11.47
N PHE A 359 11.77 5.82 -11.92
CA PHE A 359 10.50 6.55 -11.95
C PHE A 359 9.39 5.79 -12.68
N PHE A 360 9.73 5.16 -13.80
CA PHE A 360 8.74 4.41 -14.58
C PHE A 360 8.25 3.16 -13.84
N ASP A 361 9.02 2.62 -12.90
CA ASP A 361 8.57 1.57 -11.99
C ASP A 361 7.78 2.10 -10.77
N GLY A 362 7.69 3.42 -10.61
CA GLY A 362 6.89 4.13 -9.59
C GLY A 362 7.68 4.70 -8.42
N GLU A 363 9.02 4.60 -8.43
CA GLU A 363 9.88 5.30 -7.48
C GLU A 363 9.79 6.82 -7.72
N HIS A 364 9.91 7.65 -6.68
CA HIS A 364 9.98 9.10 -6.85
C HIS A 364 11.19 9.66 -6.11
N PRO A 365 12.36 9.79 -6.79
CA PRO A 365 13.65 10.09 -6.16
C PRO A 365 13.72 11.33 -5.26
N THR A 366 12.77 12.26 -5.41
CA THR A 366 12.71 13.54 -4.68
C THR A 366 11.52 13.68 -3.73
N ARG A 367 10.51 12.79 -3.79
CA ARG A 367 9.26 12.93 -3.04
C ARG A 367 8.89 11.61 -2.36
N HIS A 368 9.56 11.35 -1.24
CA HIS A 368 9.24 10.24 -0.35
C HIS A 368 8.29 10.71 0.75
N SER A 369 7.32 9.86 1.11
CA SER A 369 6.51 10.09 2.31
C SER A 369 7.16 9.49 3.54
N TYR A 370 7.10 10.22 4.66
CA TYR A 370 7.66 9.80 5.94
C TYR A 370 6.55 9.55 6.96
N TYR A 371 6.84 8.70 7.93
CA TYR A 371 5.95 8.47 9.06
C TYR A 371 6.03 9.63 10.03
N GLU A 372 4.90 10.30 10.24
CA GLU A 372 4.73 11.29 11.29
C GLU A 372 3.92 10.66 12.44
N PRO A 373 4.48 10.52 13.65
CA PRO A 373 3.79 9.89 14.76
C PRO A 373 2.50 10.62 15.15
N ALA A 374 1.48 9.84 15.51
CA ALA A 374 0.22 10.35 16.04
C ALA A 374 -0.30 9.43 17.15
N GLU A 375 -1.00 10.00 18.13
CA GLU A 375 -1.71 9.24 19.17
C GLU A 375 -2.74 8.30 18.53
N LEU A 376 -2.73 7.02 18.93
CA LEU A 376 -3.49 5.96 18.23
C LEU A 376 -4.98 6.27 18.08
N HIS A 377 -5.69 6.52 19.18
CA HIS A 377 -7.13 6.75 19.15
C HIS A 377 -7.51 8.15 18.64
N ALA A 378 -6.70 9.17 18.91
CA ALA A 378 -6.91 10.50 18.35
C ALA A 378 -6.67 10.53 16.83
N GLY A 379 -5.87 9.58 16.31
CA GLY A 379 -5.58 9.41 14.89
C GLY A 379 -6.63 8.62 14.10
N ILE A 380 -7.68 8.10 14.75
CA ILE A 380 -8.77 7.41 14.04
C ILE A 380 -9.69 8.45 13.39
N GLN A 381 -9.83 8.37 12.07
CA GLN A 381 -10.65 9.29 11.28
C GLN A 381 -11.62 8.52 10.38
N SER A 382 -12.76 9.13 10.04
CA SER A 382 -13.66 8.55 9.03
C SER A 382 -12.94 8.35 7.71
N ALA A 383 -12.95 7.14 7.18
CA ALA A 383 -12.29 6.85 5.92
C ALA A 383 -13.19 7.13 4.71
N ARG A 384 -12.55 7.32 3.56
CA ARG A 384 -13.21 7.42 2.24
C ARG A 384 -12.53 6.58 1.15
N THR A 385 -11.32 6.12 1.39
CA THR A 385 -10.46 5.46 0.38
C THR A 385 -9.92 4.19 1.00
N ILE A 386 -10.02 3.05 0.31
CA ILE A 386 -9.23 1.87 0.66
C ILE A 386 -7.88 1.94 -0.06
N TYR A 387 -6.80 1.85 0.70
CA TYR A 387 -5.51 1.46 0.17
C TYR A 387 -5.48 -0.06 0.12
N THR A 388 -5.54 -0.65 -1.08
CA THR A 388 -5.66 -2.11 -1.23
C THR A 388 -4.46 -2.89 -0.68
N GLY A 389 -3.31 -2.23 -0.54
CA GLY A 389 -2.15 -2.75 0.17
C GLY A 389 -2.14 -2.49 1.69
N ASN A 390 -3.12 -1.81 2.28
CA ASN A 390 -3.14 -1.64 3.74
C ASN A 390 -4.55 -1.43 4.26
N TYR A 391 -5.33 -2.52 4.29
CA TYR A 391 -6.66 -2.48 4.89
C TYR A 391 -7.01 -3.77 5.63
N ILE A 392 -7.82 -3.62 6.67
CA ILE A 392 -8.16 -4.64 7.65
C ILE A 392 -9.66 -4.66 7.83
N PHE A 393 -10.25 -5.84 7.95
CA PHE A 393 -11.69 -5.95 8.13
C PHE A 393 -12.13 -7.20 8.89
N ARG A 394 -13.32 -7.12 9.48
CA ARG A 394 -13.99 -8.25 10.13
C ARG A 394 -14.56 -9.22 9.09
N PRO A 395 -14.80 -10.50 9.44
CA PRO A 395 -15.44 -11.45 8.52
C PRO A 395 -16.75 -10.97 7.91
N SER A 396 -17.56 -10.19 8.65
CA SER A 396 -18.82 -9.61 8.16
C SER A 396 -18.64 -8.65 6.97
N ALA A 397 -17.43 -8.15 6.72
CA ALA A 397 -17.10 -7.27 5.61
C ALA A 397 -16.60 -8.01 4.36
N LEU A 398 -16.52 -9.36 4.37
CA LEU A 398 -16.35 -10.15 3.13
C LEU A 398 -17.46 -9.85 2.10
N ARG A 399 -18.64 -9.41 2.56
CA ARG A 399 -19.79 -9.03 1.73
C ARG A 399 -19.51 -7.93 0.71
N PHE A 400 -18.49 -7.10 0.92
CA PHE A 400 -18.26 -5.97 0.01
C PHE A 400 -17.69 -6.43 -1.34
N GLY A 401 -16.86 -7.48 -1.35
CA GLY A 401 -16.02 -7.80 -2.50
C GLY A 401 -15.25 -6.57 -3.03
N ILE A 402 -14.50 -6.73 -4.11
CA ILE A 402 -13.97 -5.59 -4.87
C ILE A 402 -14.82 -5.48 -6.13
N PRO A 403 -15.65 -4.43 -6.25
CA PRO A 403 -16.53 -4.25 -7.40
C PRO A 403 -15.72 -3.91 -8.65
N PHE A 404 -16.31 -4.18 -9.82
CA PHE A 404 -15.76 -3.82 -11.12
C PHE A 404 -14.37 -4.41 -11.42
N ALA A 405 -13.96 -5.47 -10.71
CA ALA A 405 -12.62 -6.04 -10.77
C ALA A 405 -12.19 -6.43 -12.19
N SER A 406 -13.14 -6.91 -13.02
CA SER A 406 -12.92 -7.27 -14.42
C SER A 406 -12.46 -6.12 -15.32
N LEU A 407 -12.74 -4.86 -14.95
CA LEU A 407 -12.30 -3.70 -15.73
C LEU A 407 -10.79 -3.46 -15.61
N LYS A 408 -10.15 -4.04 -14.58
CA LYS A 408 -8.72 -3.92 -14.26
C LYS A 408 -8.23 -2.47 -14.11
N LEU A 409 -9.11 -1.52 -13.80
CA LEU A 409 -8.75 -0.11 -13.66
C LEU A 409 -7.84 0.13 -12.46
N ARG A 410 -7.04 1.20 -12.51
CA ARG A 410 -6.47 1.80 -11.29
C ARG A 410 -7.62 2.41 -10.49
N MET A 411 -7.37 2.74 -9.22
CA MET A 411 -8.40 3.29 -8.31
C MET A 411 -9.49 2.33 -7.82
N ALA A 412 -9.37 1.01 -8.02
CA ALA A 412 -10.34 0.03 -7.49
C ALA A 412 -10.52 0.14 -5.95
N GLY A 413 -9.44 0.35 -5.19
CA GLY A 413 -9.49 0.61 -3.75
C GLY A 413 -10.24 1.89 -3.38
N PRO A 414 -9.84 3.06 -3.92
CA PRO A 414 -10.60 4.31 -3.77
C PRO A 414 -12.08 4.19 -4.11
N VAL A 415 -12.44 3.54 -5.23
CA VAL A 415 -13.83 3.29 -5.64
C VAL A 415 -14.57 2.47 -4.59
N MET A 416 -14.00 1.33 -4.18
CA MET A 416 -14.55 0.48 -3.12
C MET A 416 -14.73 1.26 -1.81
N GLY A 417 -13.76 2.11 -1.46
CA GLY A 417 -13.81 2.95 -0.26
C GLY A 417 -14.98 3.94 -0.28
N ARG A 418 -15.33 4.53 -1.44
CA ARG A 418 -16.51 5.40 -1.57
C ARG A 418 -17.81 4.63 -1.35
N LEU A 419 -17.91 3.43 -1.92
CA LEU A 419 -19.09 2.56 -1.76
C LEU A 419 -19.25 2.09 -0.31
N ILE A 420 -18.18 1.65 0.33
CA ILE A 420 -18.20 1.24 1.75
C ILE A 420 -18.57 2.41 2.65
N LYS A 421 -17.98 3.60 2.42
CA LYS A 421 -18.33 4.79 3.19
C LYS A 421 -19.82 5.11 3.07
N ALA A 422 -20.39 5.01 1.87
CA ALA A 422 -21.81 5.25 1.63
C ALA A 422 -22.71 4.25 2.37
N GLU A 423 -22.27 2.99 2.53
CA GLU A 423 -23.06 1.94 3.19
C GLU A 423 -22.92 1.94 4.72
N ILE A 424 -21.70 1.99 5.26
CA ILE A 424 -21.45 1.78 6.71
C ILE A 424 -20.94 3.02 7.45
N GLY A 425 -20.73 4.15 6.76
CA GLY A 425 -20.37 5.43 7.35
C GLY A 425 -19.25 5.32 8.41
N PRO A 426 -19.54 5.59 9.70
CA PRO A 426 -18.56 5.55 10.78
C PRO A 426 -17.93 4.17 11.04
N GLY A 427 -18.54 3.09 10.55
CA GLY A 427 -17.94 1.74 10.61
C GLY A 427 -16.72 1.56 9.70
N PHE A 428 -16.43 2.53 8.81
CA PHE A 428 -15.23 2.57 7.97
C PHE A 428 -14.29 3.68 8.43
N VAL A 429 -13.14 3.29 8.97
CA VAL A 429 -12.18 4.20 9.58
C VAL A 429 -10.81 4.13 8.91
N SER A 430 -10.02 5.18 9.10
CA SER A 430 -8.62 5.26 8.72
C SER A 430 -7.78 5.56 9.94
N VAL A 431 -6.55 5.05 9.95
CA VAL A 431 -5.61 5.25 11.05
C VAL A 431 -4.20 5.43 10.51
N ASN A 432 -3.37 6.15 11.26
CA ASN A 432 -1.96 6.37 10.94
C ASN A 432 -1.09 5.16 11.30
N LEU A 433 -1.35 4.03 10.64
CA LEU A 433 -0.55 2.81 10.68
C LEU A 433 0.04 2.53 9.30
N PRO A 434 1.03 3.32 8.82
CA PRO A 434 1.53 3.13 7.47
C PRO A 434 2.48 1.95 7.37
N MET A 435 2.45 1.29 6.22
CA MET A 435 3.47 0.31 5.83
C MET A 435 4.49 0.96 4.90
N LEU A 436 5.74 0.51 4.98
CA LEU A 436 6.79 0.90 4.06
C LEU A 436 6.48 0.28 2.71
N HIS A 437 6.34 1.11 1.69
CA HIS A 437 6.10 0.69 0.33
C HIS A 437 7.37 0.93 -0.51
N LYS A 438 7.76 -0.09 -1.29
CA LYS A 438 8.97 -0.09 -2.12
C LYS A 438 8.62 -0.60 -3.51
N ARG A 439 8.94 0.17 -4.56
CA ARG A 439 8.62 -0.18 -5.95
C ARG A 439 9.68 -1.03 -6.62
N THR A 440 10.93 -0.83 -6.22
CA THR A 440 12.11 -1.45 -6.83
C THR A 440 12.79 -2.42 -5.85
N VAL A 441 13.32 -3.51 -6.41
CA VAL A 441 14.18 -4.43 -5.66
C VAL A 441 15.61 -3.91 -5.74
N ALA A 442 16.29 -3.81 -4.58
CA ALA A 442 17.61 -3.16 -4.49
C ALA A 442 18.66 -3.75 -5.47
N GLY A 443 18.60 -5.06 -5.74
CA GLY A 443 19.51 -5.74 -6.67
C GLY A 443 19.17 -5.60 -8.15
N LEU A 444 17.94 -5.18 -8.49
CA LEU A 444 17.48 -5.04 -9.88
C LEU A 444 17.30 -3.59 -10.30
N GLY A 445 17.09 -2.67 -9.35
CA GLY A 445 16.78 -1.26 -9.64
C GLY A 445 15.45 -1.05 -10.37
N GLN A 446 14.64 -2.09 -10.55
CA GLN A 446 13.35 -2.06 -11.23
C GLN A 446 12.33 -2.94 -10.47
N SER A 447 11.06 -2.87 -10.87
CA SER A 447 10.03 -3.79 -10.36
C SER A 447 10.15 -5.15 -11.06
N GLU A 448 9.93 -6.26 -10.34
CA GLU A 448 9.98 -7.61 -10.96
C GLU A 448 8.85 -7.82 -11.98
N PHE A 449 7.67 -7.25 -11.71
CA PHE A 449 6.52 -7.31 -12.62
C PHE A 449 5.57 -6.18 -12.31
N ARG A 450 5.02 -5.44 -13.27
CA ARG A 450 3.97 -4.45 -12.98
C ARG A 450 2.93 -4.41 -14.10
N PRO A 451 1.64 -4.69 -13.80
CA PRO A 451 0.61 -4.68 -14.83
C PRO A 451 0.49 -3.31 -15.51
N GLY A 452 0.51 -3.32 -16.84
CA GLY A 452 0.41 -2.11 -17.67
C GLY A 452 1.73 -1.37 -17.88
N ILE A 453 2.86 -1.91 -17.39
CA ILE A 453 4.20 -1.41 -17.68
C ILE A 453 4.97 -2.49 -18.41
N GLU A 454 5.47 -2.15 -19.59
CA GLU A 454 6.22 -3.07 -20.44
C GLU A 454 7.67 -2.61 -20.54
N HIS A 455 8.60 -3.49 -20.16
CA HIS A 455 10.03 -3.28 -20.30
C HIS A 455 10.51 -3.88 -21.62
N GLY A 456 10.81 -3.02 -22.60
CA GLY A 456 11.50 -3.40 -23.84
C GLY A 456 13.01 -3.21 -23.73
N ASN A 457 13.76 -3.64 -24.75
CA ASN A 457 15.23 -3.60 -24.74
C ASN A 457 15.82 -2.20 -24.46
N ASP A 458 15.16 -1.14 -24.95
CA ASP A 458 15.65 0.25 -24.82
C ASP A 458 14.60 1.23 -24.26
N ARG A 459 13.38 0.75 -23.93
CA ARG A 459 12.24 1.63 -23.60
C ARG A 459 11.33 1.02 -22.56
N ILE A 460 10.72 1.89 -21.76
CA ILE A 460 9.68 1.52 -20.79
C ILE A 460 8.36 2.13 -21.25
N ASP A 461 7.35 1.31 -21.51
CA ASP A 461 6.03 1.73 -21.99
C ASP A 461 4.99 1.75 -20.85
N LEU A 462 4.31 2.89 -20.69
CA LEU A 462 3.27 3.13 -19.69
C LEU A 462 1.86 3.20 -20.29
N CYS A 463 1.65 2.91 -21.58
CA CYS A 463 0.37 3.14 -22.26
C CYS A 463 -0.79 2.40 -21.58
N GLY A 464 -0.58 1.13 -21.22
CA GLY A 464 -1.55 0.33 -20.49
C GLY A 464 -1.82 0.87 -19.08
N GLU A 465 -0.78 1.25 -18.35
CA GLU A 465 -0.89 1.86 -17.02
C GLU A 465 -1.62 3.21 -17.06
N PHE A 466 -1.34 4.02 -18.08
CA PHE A 466 -1.96 5.33 -18.30
C PHE A 466 -3.46 5.19 -18.57
N GLU A 467 -3.86 4.30 -19.48
CA GLU A 467 -5.28 4.04 -19.77
C GLU A 467 -6.02 3.58 -18.50
N ARG A 468 -5.44 2.65 -17.74
CA ARG A 468 -6.02 2.16 -16.50
C ARG A 468 -6.14 3.25 -15.44
N GLN A 469 -5.20 4.19 -15.40
CA GLN A 469 -5.22 5.36 -14.51
C GLN A 469 -6.32 6.34 -14.90
N PHE A 470 -6.38 6.76 -16.17
CA PHE A 470 -7.39 7.68 -16.67
C PHE A 470 -8.82 7.18 -16.41
N PHE A 471 -9.17 5.98 -16.90
CA PHE A 471 -10.51 5.43 -16.69
C PHE A 471 -10.77 5.05 -15.23
N GLY A 472 -9.71 4.79 -14.45
CA GLY A 472 -9.79 4.63 -13.00
C GLY A 472 -10.24 5.90 -12.28
N ASP A 473 -9.70 7.06 -12.66
CA ASP A 473 -10.11 8.36 -12.14
C ASP A 473 -11.53 8.70 -12.59
N VAL A 474 -11.89 8.42 -13.85
CA VAL A 474 -13.28 8.55 -14.33
C VAL A 474 -14.23 7.73 -13.44
N MET A 475 -13.92 6.45 -13.21
CA MET A 475 -14.74 5.58 -12.36
C MET A 475 -14.86 6.13 -10.93
N LEU A 476 -13.74 6.52 -10.32
CA LEU A 476 -13.72 7.05 -8.95
C LEU A 476 -14.61 8.27 -8.81
N PHE A 477 -14.42 9.27 -9.67
CA PHE A 477 -15.14 10.53 -9.54
C PHE A 477 -16.60 10.42 -9.98
N THR A 478 -16.94 9.48 -10.87
CA THR A 478 -18.34 9.13 -11.14
C THR A 478 -18.98 8.50 -9.91
N VAL A 479 -18.36 7.49 -9.28
CA VAL A 479 -18.89 6.88 -8.05
C VAL A 479 -18.99 7.88 -6.91
N GLU A 480 -18.05 8.82 -6.77
CA GLU A 480 -18.15 9.89 -5.79
C GLU A 480 -19.40 10.77 -6.01
N GLN A 481 -19.71 11.14 -7.26
CA GLN A 481 -20.94 11.87 -7.57
C GLN A 481 -22.21 11.06 -7.35
N LEU A 482 -22.20 9.76 -7.69
CA LEU A 482 -23.35 8.89 -7.52
C LEU A 482 -23.63 8.60 -6.04
N THR A 483 -22.60 8.35 -5.25
CA THR A 483 -22.73 8.11 -3.80
C THR A 483 -23.28 9.32 -3.05
N ALA A 484 -22.95 10.55 -3.50
CA ALA A 484 -23.58 11.77 -3.00
C ALA A 484 -25.09 11.85 -3.28
N GLN A 485 -25.59 11.10 -4.27
CA GLN A 485 -27.02 10.99 -4.63
C GLN A 485 -27.72 9.78 -3.97
N GLY A 486 -26.99 9.02 -3.14
CA GLY A 486 -27.50 7.85 -2.41
C GLY A 486 -27.18 6.50 -3.05
N TYR A 487 -26.42 6.44 -4.14
CA TYR A 487 -25.95 5.18 -4.71
C TYR A 487 -24.94 4.47 -3.77
N PRO A 488 -24.88 3.13 -3.71
CA PRO A 488 -25.75 2.18 -4.41
C PRO A 488 -27.05 1.86 -3.65
N ALA A 489 -27.19 2.31 -2.41
CA ALA A 489 -28.36 1.99 -1.56
C ALA A 489 -29.68 2.46 -2.17
N ARG A 490 -29.66 3.60 -2.87
CA ARG A 490 -30.77 4.09 -3.68
C ARG A 490 -30.53 3.73 -5.14
N SER A 491 -31.51 3.08 -5.75
CA SER A 491 -31.54 2.88 -7.21
C SER A 491 -31.65 4.24 -7.93
N LEU A 492 -30.69 4.51 -8.80
CA LEU A 492 -30.67 5.68 -9.69
C LEU A 492 -31.03 5.23 -11.10
N SER A 493 -31.60 6.14 -11.90
CA SER A 493 -31.92 5.81 -13.29
C SER A 493 -30.65 5.61 -14.12
N ASN A 494 -30.70 4.72 -15.12
CA ASN A 494 -29.58 4.53 -16.05
C ASN A 494 -29.14 5.85 -16.71
N ALA A 495 -30.11 6.72 -17.05
CA ALA A 495 -29.82 8.04 -17.61
C ALA A 495 -29.04 8.95 -16.65
N THR A 496 -29.34 8.88 -15.34
CA THR A 496 -28.58 9.61 -14.31
C THR A 496 -27.15 9.09 -14.20
N ILE A 497 -26.98 7.76 -14.18
CA ILE A 497 -25.66 7.12 -14.11
C ILE A 497 -24.82 7.49 -15.34
N GLU A 498 -25.40 7.36 -16.53
CA GLU A 498 -24.76 7.69 -17.80
C GLU A 498 -24.36 9.17 -17.87
N GLN A 499 -25.26 10.09 -17.50
CA GLN A 499 -24.95 11.51 -17.51
C GLN A 499 -23.80 11.87 -16.55
N SER A 500 -23.75 11.28 -15.35
CA SER A 500 -22.64 11.45 -14.42
C SER A 500 -21.33 10.90 -14.98
N LEU A 501 -21.38 9.77 -15.69
CA LEU A 501 -20.21 9.17 -16.35
C LEU A 501 -19.68 10.08 -17.46
N ILE A 502 -20.53 10.48 -18.42
CA ILE A 502 -20.16 11.38 -19.54
C ILE A 502 -19.56 12.68 -19.03
N THR A 503 -20.22 13.31 -18.05
CA THR A 503 -19.77 14.60 -17.49
C THR A 503 -18.41 14.46 -16.82
N THR A 504 -18.20 13.36 -16.09
CA THR A 504 -16.93 13.10 -15.40
C THR A 504 -15.82 12.79 -16.39
N GLU A 505 -16.09 11.97 -17.40
CA GLU A 505 -15.13 11.61 -18.45
C GLU A 505 -14.65 12.87 -19.20
N GLY A 506 -15.56 13.75 -19.61
CA GLY A 506 -15.20 15.02 -20.26
C GLY A 506 -14.29 15.89 -19.39
N ARG A 507 -14.63 16.05 -18.10
CA ARG A 507 -13.81 16.81 -17.15
C ARG A 507 -12.42 16.18 -16.95
N MET A 508 -12.33 14.85 -16.83
CA MET A 508 -11.04 14.17 -16.68
C MET A 508 -10.19 14.33 -17.95
N PHE A 509 -10.80 14.23 -19.13
CA PHE A 509 -10.12 14.41 -20.41
C PHE A 509 -9.49 15.80 -20.52
N GLU A 510 -10.21 16.86 -20.14
CA GLU A 510 -9.69 18.24 -20.11
C GLU A 510 -8.50 18.38 -19.16
N LEU A 511 -8.60 17.82 -17.94
CA LEU A 511 -7.53 17.89 -16.94
C LEU A 511 -6.26 17.17 -17.41
N TYR A 512 -6.39 15.96 -17.95
CA TYR A 512 -5.25 15.20 -18.47
C TYR A 512 -4.62 15.91 -19.67
N SER A 513 -5.43 16.48 -20.57
CA SER A 513 -4.95 17.24 -21.73
C SER A 513 -4.19 18.50 -21.30
N ALA A 514 -4.72 19.25 -20.33
CA ALA A 514 -4.04 20.42 -19.78
C ALA A 514 -2.70 20.04 -19.11
N LYS A 515 -2.65 18.88 -18.43
CA LYS A 515 -1.41 18.36 -17.85
C LYS A 515 -0.39 17.93 -18.90
N GLN A 516 -0.83 17.35 -20.02
CA GLN A 516 0.07 17.03 -21.13
C GLN A 516 0.81 18.27 -21.62
N VAL A 517 0.09 19.38 -21.83
CA VAL A 517 0.70 20.65 -22.27
C VAL A 517 1.76 21.14 -21.27
N GLN A 518 1.48 21.04 -19.97
CA GLN A 518 2.47 21.39 -18.93
C GLN A 518 3.70 20.47 -18.97
N ILE A 519 3.50 19.18 -19.17
CA ILE A 519 4.59 18.20 -19.28
C ILE A 519 5.46 18.48 -20.51
N LEU A 520 4.86 18.74 -21.68
CA LEU A 520 5.57 19.05 -22.92
C LEU A 520 6.46 20.29 -22.77
N ASN A 521 5.94 21.37 -22.19
CA ASN A 521 6.71 22.59 -21.95
C ASN A 521 7.90 22.36 -21.00
N LYS A 522 7.75 21.50 -19.99
CA LYS A 522 8.83 21.15 -19.07
C LYS A 522 9.88 20.26 -19.74
N LEU A 523 9.43 19.30 -20.55
CA LEU A 523 10.30 18.39 -21.28
C LEU A 523 11.17 19.12 -22.30
N GLU A 524 10.60 20.08 -23.05
CA GLU A 524 11.36 20.92 -24.00
C GLU A 524 12.47 21.72 -23.28
N ARG A 525 12.15 22.29 -22.12
CA ARG A 525 13.13 23.01 -21.28
C ARG A 525 14.22 22.08 -20.76
N LEU A 526 13.85 20.89 -20.31
CA LEU A 526 14.76 19.87 -19.81
C LEU A 526 15.72 19.40 -20.91
N GLU A 527 15.20 19.09 -22.09
CA GLU A 527 15.97 18.69 -23.27
C GLU A 527 16.98 19.76 -23.68
N SER A 528 16.51 21.02 -23.75
CA SER A 528 17.35 22.15 -24.14
C SER A 528 18.49 22.39 -23.14
N LEU A 529 18.18 22.36 -21.83
CA LEU A 529 19.20 22.54 -20.79
C LEU A 529 20.20 21.38 -20.78
N PHE A 530 19.71 20.14 -20.86
CA PHE A 530 20.57 18.97 -20.80
C PHE A 530 21.52 18.90 -21.98
N ALA A 531 21.05 19.22 -23.19
CA ALA A 531 21.82 19.13 -24.44
C ALA A 531 22.77 20.31 -24.70
N ASP A 532 22.71 21.38 -23.90
CA ASP A 532 23.56 22.56 -24.06
C ASP A 532 25.06 22.19 -23.89
N PRO A 533 25.90 22.36 -24.94
CA PRO A 533 27.33 22.03 -24.88
C PRO A 533 28.12 22.86 -23.86
N ALA A 534 27.59 23.99 -23.38
CA ALA A 534 28.23 24.80 -22.36
C ALA A 534 28.15 24.19 -20.95
N GLN A 535 27.28 23.20 -20.75
CA GLN A 535 27.12 22.55 -19.44
C GLN A 535 28.28 21.62 -19.14
N TRP A 536 28.83 21.70 -17.93
CA TRP A 536 30.04 20.95 -17.57
C TRP A 536 29.86 19.44 -17.74
N TRP A 537 28.67 18.87 -17.50
CA TRP A 537 28.44 17.44 -17.68
C TRP A 537 28.63 16.95 -19.12
N GLN A 538 28.63 17.84 -20.13
CA GLN A 538 28.92 17.50 -21.52
C GLN A 538 30.42 17.36 -21.80
N ALA A 539 31.28 18.07 -21.07
CA ALA A 539 32.72 18.10 -21.31
C ALA A 539 33.51 17.01 -20.57
N HIS A 540 32.89 16.34 -19.60
CA HIS A 540 33.54 15.38 -18.68
C HIS A 540 33.37 13.92 -19.13
N PRO A 541 34.42 13.23 -19.64
CA PRO A 541 34.30 11.88 -20.21
C PRO A 541 33.79 10.82 -19.22
N GLU A 542 34.15 10.96 -17.94
CA GLU A 542 33.77 10.06 -16.85
C GLU A 542 32.25 10.02 -16.58
N LEU A 543 31.50 10.99 -17.08
CA LEU A 543 30.04 11.06 -16.94
C LEU A 543 29.28 10.46 -18.13
N VAL A 544 29.94 9.66 -18.97
CA VAL A 544 29.31 9.04 -20.15
C VAL A 544 28.08 8.20 -19.79
N ASP A 545 28.16 7.40 -18.74
CA ASP A 545 27.05 6.55 -18.30
C ASP A 545 25.92 7.38 -17.70
N ALA A 546 26.26 8.38 -16.88
CA ALA A 546 25.28 9.31 -16.32
C ALA A 546 24.54 10.08 -17.43
N ARG A 547 25.26 10.55 -18.46
CA ARG A 547 24.63 11.19 -19.63
C ARG A 547 23.72 10.22 -20.38
N ALA A 548 24.12 8.96 -20.54
CA ALA A 548 23.29 7.94 -21.18
C ALA A 548 22.00 7.66 -20.39
N ASP A 549 22.08 7.63 -19.06
CA ASP A 549 20.92 7.43 -18.18
C ASP A 549 19.93 8.60 -18.24
N PHE A 550 20.42 9.84 -18.24
CA PHE A 550 19.60 11.04 -18.46
C PHE A 550 18.95 11.04 -19.85
N ALA A 551 19.72 10.74 -20.90
CA ALA A 551 19.20 10.65 -22.26
C ALA A 551 18.10 9.58 -22.37
N ARG A 552 18.29 8.42 -21.73
CA ARG A 552 17.29 7.35 -21.67
C ARG A 552 16.04 7.80 -20.91
N PHE A 553 16.20 8.50 -19.78
CA PHE A 553 15.07 9.05 -19.04
C PHE A 553 14.26 10.05 -19.88
N ILE A 554 14.93 11.01 -20.52
CA ILE A 554 14.29 12.00 -21.41
C ILE A 554 13.55 11.31 -22.55
N ALA A 555 14.18 10.33 -23.21
CA ALA A 555 13.56 9.55 -24.28
C ALA A 555 12.32 8.78 -23.81
N ASN A 556 12.36 8.20 -22.62
CA ASN A 556 11.20 7.53 -22.01
C ASN A 556 10.09 8.54 -21.64
N MET A 557 10.42 9.74 -21.17
CA MET A 557 9.44 10.80 -20.92
C MET A 557 8.76 11.23 -22.23
N GLN A 558 9.53 11.42 -23.31
CA GLN A 558 8.99 11.77 -24.62
C GLN A 558 8.11 10.64 -25.20
N HIS A 559 8.50 9.38 -25.02
CA HIS A 559 7.71 8.23 -25.45
C HIS A 559 6.34 8.18 -24.74
N ASN A 560 6.32 8.39 -23.42
CA ASN A 560 5.13 8.20 -22.60
C ASN A 560 4.24 9.44 -22.44
N PHE A 561 4.79 10.64 -22.62
CA PHE A 561 4.08 11.90 -22.39
C PHE A 561 4.22 12.94 -23.51
N GLY A 562 5.04 12.65 -24.53
CA GLY A 562 5.24 13.50 -25.70
C GLY A 562 3.98 13.68 -26.56
N GLY A 563 4.07 14.49 -27.61
CA GLY A 563 2.91 14.84 -28.47
C GLY A 563 2.27 13.65 -29.20
N GLY A 564 3.02 12.56 -29.38
CA GLY A 564 2.56 11.30 -29.98
C GLY A 564 2.43 10.14 -28.99
N ALA A 565 2.37 10.43 -27.68
CA ALA A 565 2.35 9.40 -26.66
C ALA A 565 1.09 8.52 -26.72
N CYS A 566 1.30 7.20 -26.70
CA CYS A 566 0.24 6.19 -26.81
C CYS A 566 -0.86 6.37 -25.76
N GLY A 567 -0.52 6.72 -24.51
CA GLY A 567 -1.50 6.91 -23.44
C GLY A 567 -2.56 7.97 -23.79
N TYR A 568 -2.11 9.15 -24.25
CA TYR A 568 -2.98 10.24 -24.67
C TYR A 568 -3.77 9.91 -25.94
N SER A 569 -3.14 9.29 -26.93
CA SER A 569 -3.85 8.83 -28.13
C SER A 569 -4.92 7.78 -27.81
N SER A 570 -4.64 6.86 -26.88
CA SER A 570 -5.59 5.79 -26.49
C SER A 570 -6.84 6.36 -25.82
N ILE A 571 -6.69 7.34 -24.92
CA ILE A 571 -7.84 7.97 -24.24
C ILE A 571 -8.60 8.94 -25.15
N ALA A 572 -8.02 9.38 -26.27
CA ALA A 572 -8.67 10.23 -27.26
C ALA A 572 -9.38 9.42 -28.37
N GLU A 573 -9.03 8.14 -28.55
CA GLU A 573 -9.55 7.27 -29.62
C GLU A 573 -11.05 6.97 -29.43
N PRO A 574 -11.94 7.41 -30.36
CA PRO A 574 -13.39 7.30 -30.17
C PRO A 574 -13.88 5.87 -29.90
N ALA A 575 -13.44 4.89 -30.69
CA ALA A 575 -13.87 3.50 -30.56
C ALA A 575 -13.44 2.85 -29.23
N LYS A 576 -12.32 3.27 -28.65
CA LYS A 576 -11.90 2.81 -27.32
C LYS A 576 -12.68 3.49 -26.21
N ARG A 577 -12.90 4.80 -26.32
CA ARG A 577 -13.71 5.57 -25.37
C ARG A 577 -15.13 5.02 -25.29
N GLU A 578 -15.79 4.83 -26.43
CA GLU A 578 -17.14 4.25 -26.51
C GLU A 578 -17.20 2.87 -25.83
N ARG A 579 -16.20 2.02 -26.09
CA ARG A 579 -16.10 0.69 -25.48
C ARG A 579 -15.91 0.75 -23.96
N ARG A 580 -15.00 1.59 -23.48
CA ARG A 580 -14.73 1.78 -22.05
C ARG A 580 -15.92 2.39 -21.34
N HIS A 581 -16.55 3.39 -21.95
CA HIS A 581 -17.80 3.98 -21.47
C HIS A 581 -18.89 2.92 -21.31
N ALA A 582 -19.15 2.10 -22.34
CA ALA A 582 -20.14 1.04 -22.28
C ALA A 582 -19.84 0.00 -21.18
N GLN A 583 -18.58 -0.41 -21.03
CA GLN A 583 -18.14 -1.32 -19.96
C GLN A 583 -18.37 -0.74 -18.56
N MET A 584 -18.01 0.53 -18.35
CA MET A 584 -18.17 1.23 -17.07
C MET A 584 -19.64 1.46 -16.75
N LEU A 585 -20.45 1.87 -17.73
CA LEU A 585 -21.88 2.08 -17.58
C LEU A 585 -22.59 0.78 -17.20
N SER A 586 -22.33 -0.32 -17.92
CA SER A 586 -22.89 -1.63 -17.56
C SER A 586 -22.49 -2.04 -16.15
N ALA A 587 -21.22 -1.87 -15.78
CA ALA A 587 -20.73 -2.21 -14.45
C ALA A 587 -21.45 -1.39 -13.35
N LEU A 588 -21.62 -0.09 -13.54
CA LEU A 588 -22.31 0.79 -12.59
C LEU A 588 -23.80 0.45 -12.46
N CYS A 589 -24.49 0.18 -13.56
CA CYS A 589 -25.91 -0.18 -13.54
C CYS A 589 -26.15 -1.54 -12.85
N ASP A 590 -25.23 -2.50 -13.05
CA ASP A 590 -25.42 -3.88 -12.57
C ASP A 590 -24.85 -4.14 -11.16
N LEU A 591 -24.26 -3.13 -10.49
CA LEU A 591 -23.59 -3.32 -9.20
C LEU A 591 -24.49 -3.98 -8.14
N ALA A 592 -25.77 -3.57 -8.05
CA ALA A 592 -26.69 -4.15 -7.06
C ALA A 592 -26.92 -5.65 -7.30
N ALA A 593 -27.08 -6.05 -8.57
CA ALA A 593 -27.24 -7.45 -8.95
C ALA A 593 -25.95 -8.27 -8.70
N ASP A 594 -24.79 -7.64 -8.89
CA ASP A 594 -23.49 -8.23 -8.57
C ASP A 594 -23.37 -8.46 -7.05
N GLN A 595 -23.74 -7.47 -6.23
CA GLN A 595 -23.73 -7.57 -4.77
C GLN A 595 -24.68 -8.66 -4.24
N ASP A 596 -25.90 -8.74 -4.78
CA ASP A 596 -26.85 -9.80 -4.42
C ASP A 596 -26.34 -11.20 -4.79
N SER A 597 -25.67 -11.31 -5.94
CA SER A 597 -25.06 -12.57 -6.40
C SER A 597 -23.86 -12.95 -5.54
N TRP A 598 -23.06 -11.96 -5.14
CA TRP A 598 -21.90 -12.13 -4.29
C TRP A 598 -22.29 -12.64 -2.91
N GLN A 599 -23.31 -12.01 -2.31
CA GLN A 599 -23.83 -12.40 -1.01
C GLN A 599 -24.36 -13.84 -1.00
N ARG A 600 -25.13 -14.24 -2.03
CA ARG A 600 -25.60 -15.63 -2.19
C ARG A 600 -24.45 -16.64 -2.30
N VAL A 601 -23.36 -16.27 -2.99
CA VAL A 601 -22.18 -17.14 -3.09
C VAL A 601 -21.50 -17.27 -1.72
N LEU A 602 -21.30 -16.18 -0.98
CA LEU A 602 -20.72 -16.24 0.36
C LEU A 602 -21.54 -17.12 1.30
N GLU A 603 -22.86 -17.00 1.27
CA GLU A 603 -23.77 -17.83 2.06
C GLU A 603 -23.63 -19.32 1.71
N SER A 604 -23.57 -19.65 0.41
CA SER A 604 -23.39 -21.03 -0.06
C SER A 604 -22.07 -21.67 0.35
N LEU A 605 -21.02 -20.86 0.52
CA LEU A 605 -19.69 -21.31 0.93
C LEU A 605 -19.52 -21.40 2.45
N SER A 606 -20.38 -20.72 3.21
CA SER A 606 -20.31 -20.75 4.67
C SER A 606 -20.55 -22.17 5.21
N PRO A 607 -19.92 -22.55 6.34
CA PRO A 607 -20.09 -23.89 6.94
C PRO A 607 -21.57 -24.25 7.19
N THR A 608 -22.39 -23.25 7.52
CA THR A 608 -23.84 -23.38 7.74
C THR A 608 -24.61 -23.60 6.44
N GLY A 609 -24.22 -22.92 5.35
CA GLY A 609 -24.83 -23.05 4.02
C GLY A 609 -24.48 -24.38 3.33
N ALA A 610 -23.24 -24.86 3.49
CA ALA A 610 -22.81 -26.16 2.96
C ALA A 610 -23.61 -27.33 3.57
N MET A 611 -23.88 -27.30 4.89
CA MET A 611 -24.73 -28.28 5.57
C MET A 611 -26.21 -28.25 5.12
N GLN A 612 -26.73 -27.09 4.74
CA GLN A 612 -28.10 -26.96 4.23
C GLN A 612 -28.22 -27.46 2.79
N ALA A 613 -27.23 -27.17 1.93
CA ALA A 613 -27.19 -27.67 0.55
C ALA A 613 -27.06 -29.20 0.48
N GLU A 614 -26.30 -29.83 1.38
CA GLU A 614 -26.24 -31.30 1.49
C GLU A 614 -27.54 -31.94 1.96
N ARG A 615 -28.38 -31.21 2.71
CA ARG A 615 -29.69 -31.68 3.18
C ARG A 615 -30.80 -31.56 2.14
N THR A 616 -30.71 -30.62 1.21
CA THR A 616 -31.64 -30.49 0.08
C THR A 616 -31.28 -31.37 -1.12
N ALA A 617 -30.03 -31.86 -1.19
CA ALA A 617 -29.56 -32.80 -2.21
C ALA A 617 -29.76 -34.29 -1.85
N ARG A 618 -30.15 -34.59 -0.60
CA ARG A 618 -30.58 -35.92 -0.13
C ARG A 618 -32.10 -35.95 -0.03
#